data_AF-A0AAE1NJ35-F1
#
_entry.id   AF-A0AAE1NJ35-F1
#
_cell.length_a   1.000
_cell.length_b   1.000
_cell.length_c   1.000
_cell.angle_alpha   90.00
_cell.angle_beta   90.00
_cell.angle_gamma   90.00
#
_symmetry.space_group_name_H-M   'P 1'
#
loop_
_entity.id
_entity.type
_entity.pdbx_description
1 polymer ?
#
loop_
_entity_poly.entity_id
_entity_poly.type
_entity_poly.pdbx_seq_one_letter_code
_entity_poly.pdbx_strand_id
1 'polypeptide(L)'
;MLSDTFALSEQNNWNERLKDRGSQRFTLFVPSNAAWEYIHRNIPSGYKKLFMGGYAYQGKAILERHMIVGNDWSIDELNSLTTNTTKPGLFQVPLNVTRGKIYFQARVREAFGDLSESLDVENEATDYSDVVEYTLEWNGISARVIRPDVECVNGVVHVIDKVLMARRDVTVISGSAASTATALATLAATFVAFAVARTLSR
;
A
#
# COMPACT_ATOMS: atom_id res chain seq x y z
N MET A 1 0.40 -8.67 18.12
CA MET A 1 1.53 -8.14 17.33
C MET A 1 1.47 -8.78 15.94
N LEU A 2 1.28 -7.96 14.89
CA LEU A 2 1.47 -8.19 13.44
C LEU A 2 1.15 -9.54 12.75
N SER A 3 0.43 -10.46 13.39
CA SER A 3 0.14 -11.82 12.92
C SER A 3 -0.49 -11.87 11.53
N ASP A 4 -1.43 -10.97 11.24
CA ASP A 4 -2.23 -11.05 10.02
C ASP A 4 -1.43 -10.59 8.79
N THR A 5 -0.62 -9.54 8.92
CA THR A 5 0.26 -9.12 7.83
C THR A 5 1.29 -10.20 7.51
N PHE A 6 1.84 -10.85 8.54
CA PHE A 6 2.78 -11.96 8.37
C PHE A 6 2.13 -13.17 7.69
N ALA A 7 0.95 -13.60 8.15
CA ALA A 7 0.21 -14.70 7.53
C ALA A 7 -0.18 -14.41 6.07
N LEU A 8 -0.48 -13.15 5.75
CA LEU A 8 -0.74 -12.72 4.37
C LEU A 8 0.52 -12.81 3.50
N SER A 9 1.67 -12.45 4.06
CA SER A 9 2.95 -12.37 3.34
C SER A 9 3.65 -13.72 3.17
N GLU A 10 3.26 -14.74 3.94
CA GLU A 10 3.70 -16.13 3.73
C GLU A 10 3.08 -16.77 2.49
N GLN A 11 1.96 -16.24 1.98
CA GLN A 11 1.32 -16.78 0.79
C GLN A 11 2.19 -16.56 -0.46
N ASN A 12 2.18 -17.55 -1.36
CA ASN A 12 2.91 -17.52 -2.64
C ASN A 12 4.39 -17.14 -2.52
N ASN A 13 5.05 -17.54 -1.42
CA ASN A 13 6.47 -17.31 -1.20
C ASN A 13 6.86 -15.81 -1.25
N TRP A 14 5.93 -14.89 -0.99
CA TRP A 14 6.19 -13.46 -1.16
C TRP A 14 7.36 -12.98 -0.29
N ASN A 15 7.50 -13.53 0.92
CA ASN A 15 8.59 -13.25 1.85
C ASN A 15 10.00 -13.57 1.32
N GLU A 16 10.16 -14.35 0.23
CA GLU A 16 11.49 -14.65 -0.32
C GLU A 16 12.25 -13.39 -0.76
N ARG A 17 11.54 -12.36 -1.23
CA ARG A 17 12.16 -11.06 -1.60
C ARG A 17 12.79 -10.35 -0.40
N LEU A 18 12.29 -10.62 0.81
CA LEU A 18 12.80 -10.02 2.04
C LEU A 18 13.99 -10.81 2.63
N LYS A 19 14.31 -11.98 2.09
CA LYS A 19 15.43 -12.80 2.57
C LYS A 19 16.75 -12.45 1.88
N ASP A 20 16.70 -11.82 0.72
CA ASP A 20 17.90 -11.36 0.02
C ASP A 20 18.49 -10.17 0.78
N ARG A 21 19.65 -10.39 1.39
CA ARG A 21 20.39 -9.40 2.18
C ARG A 21 21.25 -8.45 1.34
N GLY A 22 21.49 -8.79 0.07
CA GLY A 22 22.53 -8.13 -0.74
C GLY A 22 22.02 -7.26 -1.89
N SER A 23 20.79 -7.46 -2.36
CA SER A 23 20.34 -6.84 -3.62
C SER A 23 19.49 -5.58 -3.45
N GLN A 24 18.60 -5.51 -2.46
CA GLN A 24 17.58 -4.46 -2.38
C GLN A 24 17.26 -4.04 -0.94
N ARG A 25 17.05 -2.74 -0.76
CA ARG A 25 16.52 -2.12 0.47
C ARG A 25 15.02 -1.88 0.35
N PHE A 26 14.29 -1.94 1.45
CA PHE A 26 12.84 -1.76 1.46
C PHE A 26 12.39 -0.78 2.54
N THR A 27 11.37 0.00 2.23
CA THR A 27 10.55 0.71 3.22
C THR A 27 9.16 0.06 3.21
N LEU A 28 8.77 -0.56 4.32
CA LEU A 28 7.53 -1.34 4.40
C LEU A 28 6.57 -0.75 5.42
N PHE A 29 5.37 -0.37 4.95
CA PHE A 29 4.28 0.10 5.80
C PHE A 29 3.41 -1.08 6.24
N VAL A 30 3.57 -1.54 7.48
CA VAL A 30 2.92 -2.77 7.96
C VAL A 30 1.64 -2.43 8.72
N PRO A 31 0.45 -2.85 8.25
CA PRO A 31 -0.77 -2.66 9.02
C PRO A 31 -0.75 -3.45 10.33
N SER A 32 -1.23 -2.82 11.40
CA SER A 32 -1.40 -3.46 12.71
C SER A 32 -2.51 -4.52 12.71
N ASN A 33 -2.55 -5.38 13.73
CA ASN A 33 -3.65 -6.34 13.89
C ASN A 33 -5.00 -5.63 14.06
N ALA A 34 -5.04 -4.48 14.72
CA ALA A 34 -6.26 -3.69 14.84
C ALA A 34 -6.76 -3.18 13.47
N ALA A 35 -5.84 -2.83 12.57
CA ALA A 35 -6.16 -2.48 11.19
C ALA A 35 -6.83 -3.65 10.45
N TRP A 36 -6.29 -4.85 10.60
CA TRP A 36 -6.85 -6.06 9.98
C TRP A 36 -8.18 -6.48 10.61
N GLU A 37 -8.33 -6.34 11.92
CA GLU A 37 -9.59 -6.57 12.62
C GLU A 37 -10.69 -5.61 12.12
N TYR A 38 -10.35 -4.35 11.85
CA TYR A 38 -11.26 -3.41 11.20
C TYR A 38 -11.70 -3.91 9.82
N ILE A 39 -10.79 -4.43 9.00
CA ILE A 39 -11.14 -5.04 7.70
C ILE A 39 -12.02 -6.27 7.88
N HIS A 40 -11.71 -7.13 8.85
CA HIS A 40 -12.51 -8.32 9.16
C HIS A 40 -13.95 -7.94 9.53
N ARG A 41 -14.15 -6.90 10.35
CA ARG A 41 -15.49 -6.42 10.74
C ARG A 41 -16.25 -5.76 9.59
N ASN A 42 -15.60 -4.93 8.77
CA ASN A 42 -16.28 -4.10 7.77
C ASN A 42 -16.37 -4.73 6.37
N ILE A 43 -15.47 -5.68 6.07
CA ILE A 43 -15.38 -6.38 4.77
C ILE A 43 -15.08 -7.88 5.02
N PRO A 44 -15.94 -8.62 5.74
CA PRO A 44 -15.65 -10.00 6.18
C PRO A 44 -15.38 -10.96 5.02
N SER A 45 -16.14 -10.86 3.93
CA SER A 45 -15.94 -11.69 2.73
C SER A 45 -14.64 -11.36 1.99
N GLY A 46 -14.24 -10.09 1.98
CA GLY A 46 -12.97 -9.64 1.41
C GLY A 46 -11.78 -10.09 2.25
N TYR A 47 -11.86 -9.91 3.57
CA TYR A 47 -10.88 -10.42 4.52
C TYR A 47 -10.68 -11.93 4.30
N LYS A 48 -11.76 -12.72 4.34
CA LYS A 48 -11.67 -14.16 4.13
C LYS A 48 -10.97 -14.53 2.82
N LYS A 49 -11.26 -13.84 1.71
CA LYS A 49 -10.59 -14.09 0.42
C LYS A 49 -9.09 -13.86 0.48
N LEU A 50 -8.63 -12.79 1.13
CA LEU A 50 -7.20 -12.49 1.25
C LEU A 50 -6.41 -13.60 1.94
N PHE A 51 -7.05 -14.30 2.88
CA PHE A 51 -6.45 -15.41 3.63
C PHE A 51 -6.81 -16.80 3.05
N MET A 52 -7.44 -16.83 1.88
CA MET A 52 -7.67 -18.05 1.11
C MET A 52 -6.65 -18.14 -0.04
N GLY A 53 -5.86 -19.22 -0.10
CA GLY A 53 -4.78 -19.36 -1.08
C GLY A 53 -5.20 -19.18 -2.55
N GLY A 54 -6.47 -19.42 -2.90
CA GLY A 54 -7.01 -19.18 -4.24
C GLY A 54 -7.03 -17.71 -4.70
N TYR A 55 -6.84 -16.75 -3.80
CA TYR A 55 -6.81 -15.31 -4.10
C TYR A 55 -5.53 -14.63 -3.63
N ALA A 56 -4.45 -15.39 -3.40
CA ALA A 56 -3.19 -14.86 -2.89
C ALA A 56 -2.59 -13.73 -3.78
N TYR A 57 -2.98 -13.64 -5.05
CA TYR A 57 -2.61 -12.50 -5.92
C TYR A 57 -3.17 -11.15 -5.43
N GLN A 58 -4.35 -11.15 -4.78
CA GLN A 58 -4.96 -9.95 -4.18
C GLN A 58 -4.18 -9.53 -2.93
N GLY A 59 -3.80 -10.50 -2.10
CA GLY A 59 -2.92 -10.26 -0.94
C GLY A 59 -1.58 -9.65 -1.36
N LYS A 60 -0.93 -10.25 -2.36
CA LYS A 60 0.31 -9.72 -2.96
C LYS A 60 0.15 -8.29 -3.46
N ALA A 61 -0.94 -7.99 -4.16
CA ALA A 61 -1.22 -6.64 -4.67
C ALA A 61 -1.31 -5.59 -3.55
N ILE A 62 -1.92 -5.96 -2.43
CA ILE A 62 -2.04 -5.09 -1.25
C ILE A 62 -0.66 -4.91 -0.62
N LEU A 63 0.11 -5.98 -0.41
CA LEU A 63 1.46 -5.88 0.17
C LEU A 63 2.39 -5.00 -0.67
N GLU A 64 2.34 -5.12 -2.01
CA GLU A 64 3.15 -4.30 -2.93
C GLU A 64 2.79 -2.80 -2.86
N ARG A 65 1.53 -2.47 -2.56
CA ARG A 65 1.12 -1.08 -2.34
C ARG A 65 1.69 -0.49 -1.06
N HIS A 66 1.99 -1.33 -0.08
CA HIS A 66 2.56 -0.93 1.20
C HIS A 66 4.10 -0.91 1.18
N MET A 67 4.73 -1.15 0.03
CA MET A 67 6.17 -1.35 -0.07
C MET A 67 6.80 -0.37 -1.06
N ILE A 68 7.87 0.31 -0.63
CA ILE A 68 8.81 1.03 -1.48
C ILE A 68 10.05 0.15 -1.63
N VAL A 69 10.53 0.00 -2.87
CA VAL A 69 11.72 -0.80 -3.21
C VAL A 69 12.87 0.13 -3.54
N GLY A 70 14.08 -0.25 -3.11
CA GLY A 70 15.35 0.40 -3.44
C GLY A 70 15.88 1.34 -2.35
N ASN A 71 15.07 1.69 -1.35
CA ASN A 71 15.44 2.63 -0.29
C ASN A 71 14.79 2.23 1.04
N ASP A 72 15.48 2.50 2.13
CA ASP A 72 15.11 2.25 3.53
C ASP A 72 14.88 3.56 4.27
N TRP A 73 13.87 4.31 3.82
CA TRP A 73 13.56 5.65 4.32
C TRP A 73 13.07 5.61 5.78
N SER A 74 13.73 6.38 6.63
CA SER A 74 13.25 6.74 7.96
C SER A 74 12.05 7.68 7.89
N ILE A 75 11.31 7.83 8.99
CA ILE A 75 10.13 8.68 9.04
C ILE A 75 10.46 10.16 8.75
N ASP A 76 11.63 10.62 9.19
CA ASP A 76 12.10 11.98 9.01
C ASP A 76 12.53 12.25 7.56
N GLU A 77 13.14 11.27 6.90
CA GLU A 77 13.45 11.38 5.48
C GLU A 77 12.17 11.39 4.64
N LEU A 78 11.19 10.53 4.95
CA LEU A 78 9.88 10.56 4.28
C LEU A 78 9.21 11.93 4.43
N ASN A 79 9.28 12.51 5.62
CA ASN A 79 8.77 13.86 5.86
C ASN A 79 9.53 14.89 5.02
N SER A 80 10.86 14.84 5.01
CA SER A 80 11.71 15.76 4.23
C SER A 80 11.44 15.66 2.73
N LEU A 81 11.26 14.45 2.19
CA LEU A 81 10.95 14.22 0.78
C LEU A 81 9.59 14.79 0.35
N THR A 82 8.63 14.84 1.28
CA THR A 82 7.26 15.26 0.98
C THR A 82 6.97 16.71 1.34
N THR A 83 7.75 17.30 2.26
CA THR A 83 7.60 18.70 2.72
C THR A 83 8.57 19.67 2.07
N ASN A 84 9.70 19.20 1.53
CA ASN A 84 10.68 20.04 0.83
C ASN A 84 10.18 20.41 -0.58
N THR A 85 9.06 21.13 -0.63
CA THR A 85 8.56 21.83 -1.81
C THR A 85 8.40 23.29 -1.42
N THR A 86 8.98 24.18 -2.22
CA THR A 86 9.02 25.65 -2.07
C THR A 86 7.64 26.34 -2.08
N LYS A 87 6.54 25.61 -1.86
CA LYS A 87 5.16 26.11 -1.85
C LYS A 87 4.40 25.47 -0.69
N PRO A 88 4.27 26.14 0.46
CA PRO A 88 3.43 25.66 1.55
C PRO A 88 1.97 25.59 1.05
N GLY A 89 1.38 24.39 1.10
CA GLY A 89 -0.06 24.22 1.04
C GLY A 89 -0.71 23.67 -0.24
N LEU A 90 0.02 23.22 -1.28
CA LEU A 90 -0.68 22.71 -2.47
C LEU A 90 -0.24 21.37 -3.11
N PHE A 91 0.97 20.87 -2.94
CA PHE A 91 1.32 19.55 -3.49
C PHE A 91 2.36 18.84 -2.63
N GLN A 92 1.92 17.87 -1.84
CA GLN A 92 2.84 16.85 -1.31
C GLN A 92 3.38 16.04 -2.49
N VAL A 93 4.69 15.83 -2.50
CA VAL A 93 5.32 14.95 -3.47
C VAL A 93 4.82 13.52 -3.21
N PRO A 94 4.18 12.85 -4.19
CA PRO A 94 3.72 11.49 -4.01
C PRO A 94 4.91 10.54 -3.88
N LEU A 95 4.85 9.63 -2.90
CA LEU A 95 5.80 8.53 -2.76
C LEU A 95 5.43 7.41 -3.73
N ASN A 96 6.40 7.00 -4.54
CA ASN A 96 6.23 5.87 -5.45
C ASN A 96 6.38 4.56 -4.66
N VAL A 97 5.29 3.80 -4.57
CA VAL A 97 5.28 2.44 -4.03
C VAL A 97 5.32 1.44 -5.18
N THR A 98 5.61 0.17 -4.89
CA THR A 98 5.67 -0.90 -5.89
C THR A 98 4.38 -0.98 -6.71
N ARG A 99 3.23 -0.66 -6.09
CA ARG A 99 1.93 -0.61 -6.75
C ARG A 99 1.20 0.72 -6.55
N GLY A 100 1.65 1.74 -7.28
CA GLY A 100 0.98 3.04 -7.38
C GLY A 100 1.71 4.14 -6.62
N LYS A 101 0.94 5.06 -6.03
CA LYS A 101 1.46 6.22 -5.31
C LYS A 101 0.70 6.42 -4.01
N ILE A 102 1.39 6.82 -2.96
CA ILE A 102 0.80 7.22 -1.68
C ILE A 102 1.29 8.63 -1.34
N TYR A 103 0.55 9.34 -0.50
CA TYR A 103 0.94 10.66 -0.01
C TYR A 103 1.29 10.54 1.47
N PHE A 104 2.32 11.26 1.90
CA PHE A 104 2.79 11.27 3.29
C PHE A 104 2.68 12.69 3.82
N GLN A 105 2.18 12.82 5.05
CA GLN A 105 1.97 14.12 5.71
C GLN A 105 2.40 14.01 7.17
N ALA A 106 3.17 15.00 7.63
CA ALA A 106 3.32 15.28 9.05
C ALA A 106 2.29 16.35 9.45
N ARG A 107 1.59 16.12 10.56
CA ARG A 107 0.67 17.08 11.17
C ARG A 107 1.10 17.32 12.61
N VAL A 108 1.24 18.57 13.00
CA VAL A 108 1.47 18.91 14.40
C VAL A 108 0.14 18.71 15.13
N ARG A 109 0.10 17.82 16.11
CA ARG A 109 -1.05 17.71 17.00
C ARG A 109 -0.97 18.85 18.00
N GLU A 110 -1.79 19.87 17.81
CA GLU A 110 -1.99 20.88 18.84
C GLU A 110 -2.55 20.18 20.08
N ALA A 111 -1.75 20.08 21.14
CA ALA A 111 -2.18 19.53 22.42
C ALA A 111 -3.06 20.54 23.16
N PHE A 112 -4.23 20.87 22.60
CA PHE A 112 -5.26 21.65 23.29
C PHE A 112 -6.44 20.76 23.65
N GLY A 113 -6.50 20.39 24.93
CA GLY A 113 -7.72 19.92 25.59
C GLY A 113 -7.93 18.41 25.65
N ASP A 114 -7.32 17.75 26.63
CA ASP A 114 -8.05 16.82 27.52
C ASP A 114 -7.20 16.53 28.78
N LEU A 115 -7.20 17.50 29.70
CA LEU A 115 -6.78 17.27 31.08
C LEU A 115 -8.04 17.19 31.95
N SER A 116 -8.84 16.16 31.76
CA SER A 116 -9.76 15.72 32.80
C SER A 116 -9.98 14.21 32.70
N GLU A 117 -9.76 13.54 33.83
CA GLU A 117 -10.05 12.14 34.12
C GLU A 117 -9.08 11.09 33.56
N SER A 118 -7.96 10.88 34.26
CA SER A 118 -7.94 9.82 35.28
C SER A 118 -6.59 9.79 36.00
N LEU A 119 -6.69 9.71 37.32
CA LEU A 119 -5.62 9.58 38.29
C LEU A 119 -4.94 8.20 38.15
N ASP A 120 -3.66 8.18 38.53
CA ASP A 120 -2.85 7.02 38.91
C ASP A 120 -2.27 6.12 37.81
N VAL A 121 -1.24 6.62 37.11
CA VAL A 121 -0.11 5.76 36.69
C VAL A 121 1.19 6.57 36.79
N GLU A 122 2.08 6.20 37.70
CA GLU A 122 3.50 6.58 37.63
C GLU A 122 4.08 6.01 36.32
N ASN A 123 4.13 6.82 35.27
CA ASN A 123 4.85 6.45 34.05
C ASN A 123 5.75 7.61 33.61
N GLU A 124 6.97 7.21 33.25
CA GLU A 124 8.07 7.96 32.65
C GLU A 124 7.65 9.27 31.97
N ALA A 125 8.42 10.33 32.24
CA ALA A 125 8.33 11.62 31.58
C ALA A 125 8.25 11.45 30.05
N THR A 126 7.04 11.44 29.50
CA THR A 126 6.85 11.58 28.06
C THR A 126 7.19 13.01 27.72
N ASP A 127 8.33 13.17 27.06
CA ASP A 127 8.81 14.40 26.42
C ASP A 127 7.64 15.10 25.72
N TYR A 128 7.16 16.18 26.33
CA TYR A 128 6.05 17.01 25.86
C TYR A 128 6.54 17.95 24.73
N SER A 129 7.23 17.39 23.75
CA SER A 129 7.45 18.04 22.46
C SER A 129 6.17 17.88 21.63
N ASP A 130 5.83 18.92 20.85
CA ASP A 130 4.69 18.92 19.92
C ASP A 130 4.58 17.58 19.19
N VAL A 131 3.56 16.78 19.51
CA VAL A 131 3.46 15.41 18.99
C VAL A 131 3.16 15.48 17.50
N VAL A 132 4.19 15.29 16.68
CA VAL A 132 4.04 15.22 15.23
C VAL A 132 3.38 13.88 14.87
N GLU A 133 2.19 13.95 14.29
CA GLU A 133 1.45 12.81 13.78
C GLU A 133 1.75 12.62 12.28
N TYR A 134 2.27 11.45 11.93
CA TYR A 134 2.53 11.08 10.54
C TYR A 134 1.37 10.28 9.96
N THR A 135 0.91 10.68 8.79
CA THR A 135 -0.25 10.11 8.10
C THR A 135 0.07 9.76 6.65
N LEU A 136 -0.34 8.56 6.23
CA LEU A 136 -0.34 8.10 4.86
C LEU A 136 -1.73 8.24 4.25
N GLU A 137 -1.82 8.81 3.06
CA GLU A 137 -3.06 8.91 2.31
C GLU A 137 -2.98 8.12 1.00
N TRP A 138 -4.00 7.27 0.78
CA TRP A 138 -4.18 6.54 -0.46
C TRP A 138 -5.67 6.40 -0.78
N ASN A 139 -6.11 6.95 -1.91
CA ASN A 139 -7.47 6.78 -2.44
C ASN A 139 -8.58 7.09 -1.41
N GLY A 140 -8.40 8.16 -0.63
CA GLY A 140 -9.32 8.58 0.45
C GLY A 140 -9.16 7.83 1.77
N ILE A 141 -8.26 6.85 1.85
CA ILE A 141 -7.90 6.15 3.09
C ILE A 141 -6.71 6.89 3.72
N SER A 142 -6.90 7.36 4.94
CA SER A 142 -5.88 8.03 5.75
C SER A 142 -5.46 7.11 6.90
N ALA A 143 -4.22 6.63 6.88
CA ALA A 143 -3.63 5.70 7.85
C ALA A 143 -2.53 6.39 8.65
N ARG A 144 -2.61 6.36 9.98
CA ARG A 144 -1.60 6.93 10.87
C ARG A 144 -0.46 5.95 11.08
N VAL A 145 0.77 6.46 11.12
CA VAL A 145 1.94 5.71 11.58
C VAL A 145 1.90 5.61 13.10
N ILE A 146 1.76 4.40 13.62
CA ILE A 146 1.70 4.13 15.07
C ILE A 146 3.06 3.79 15.66
N ARG A 147 3.96 3.24 14.85
CA ARG A 147 5.33 2.93 15.26
C ARG A 147 6.26 3.11 14.07
N PRO A 148 6.98 4.25 14.00
CA PRO A 148 7.96 4.48 12.94
C PRO A 148 9.25 3.69 13.19
N ASP A 149 10.09 3.64 12.16
CA ASP A 149 11.53 3.32 12.22
C ASP A 149 11.91 2.00 12.89
N VAL A 150 11.15 0.93 12.63
CA VAL A 150 11.54 -0.42 13.06
C VAL A 150 12.62 -0.94 12.10
N GLU A 151 13.87 -0.84 12.53
CA GLU A 151 15.02 -1.34 11.76
C GLU A 151 14.89 -2.83 11.46
N CYS A 152 15.15 -3.19 10.20
CA CYS A 152 15.18 -4.55 9.71
C CYS A 152 16.49 -4.80 8.96
N VAL A 153 16.80 -6.08 8.74
CA VAL A 153 18.06 -6.50 8.10
C VAL A 153 18.28 -5.87 6.73
N ASN A 154 17.22 -5.69 5.95
CA ASN A 154 17.24 -5.18 4.57
C ASN A 154 16.27 -4.01 4.37
N GLY A 155 15.96 -3.25 5.42
CA GLY A 155 15.02 -2.15 5.30
C GLY A 155 14.55 -1.56 6.61
N VAL A 156 13.50 -0.75 6.52
CA VAL A 156 12.81 -0.15 7.66
C VAL A 156 11.32 -0.48 7.57
N VAL A 157 10.73 -0.80 8.71
CA VAL A 157 9.30 -1.05 8.85
C VAL A 157 8.64 0.09 9.62
N HIS A 158 7.56 0.61 9.06
CA HIS A 158 6.68 1.60 9.69
C HIS A 158 5.32 0.96 9.94
N VAL A 159 4.92 0.83 11.20
CA VAL A 159 3.62 0.21 11.53
C VAL A 159 2.52 1.26 11.41
N ILE A 160 1.40 0.89 10.77
CA ILE A 160 0.27 1.77 10.50
C ILE A 160 -1.06 1.24 11.08
N ASP A 161 -2.00 2.13 11.37
CA ASP A 161 -3.29 1.80 12.00
C ASP A 161 -4.40 1.37 11.04
N LYS A 162 -4.21 1.52 9.71
CA LYS A 162 -5.18 1.10 8.69
C LYS A 162 -4.50 0.39 7.53
N VAL A 163 -5.23 -0.54 6.91
CA VAL A 163 -4.79 -1.19 5.68
C VAL A 163 -5.10 -0.26 4.49
N LEU A 164 -4.10 0.03 3.65
CA LEU A 164 -4.29 0.80 2.40
C LEU A 164 -4.96 -0.09 1.34
N MET A 165 -6.23 -0.42 1.56
CA MET A 165 -7.03 -1.31 0.72
C MET A 165 -8.45 -0.77 0.54
N ALA A 166 -8.93 -0.76 -0.70
CA ALA A 166 -10.31 -0.43 -1.02
C ALA A 166 -11.15 -1.69 -1.22
N ARG A 167 -12.47 -1.60 -1.07
CA ARG A 167 -13.39 -2.73 -1.29
C ARG A 167 -13.21 -3.37 -2.68
N ARG A 168 -12.89 -2.57 -3.70
CA ARG A 168 -12.62 -3.03 -5.07
C ARG A 168 -11.42 -3.98 -5.21
N ASP A 169 -10.47 -3.95 -4.28
CA ASP A 169 -9.26 -4.80 -4.35
C ASP A 169 -9.58 -6.28 -4.08
N VAL A 170 -10.68 -6.55 -3.37
CA VAL A 170 -11.09 -7.89 -2.92
C VAL A 170 -12.42 -8.37 -3.53
N THR A 171 -13.14 -7.47 -4.19
CA THR A 171 -14.30 -7.86 -5.01
C THR A 171 -13.81 -8.40 -6.34
N VAL A 172 -14.03 -9.70 -6.57
CA VAL A 172 -13.90 -10.28 -7.90
C VAL A 172 -15.11 -9.79 -8.69
N ILE A 173 -14.91 -8.83 -9.59
CA ILE A 173 -15.87 -8.63 -10.68
C ILE A 173 -15.65 -9.82 -11.61
N SER A 174 -16.55 -10.80 -11.60
CA SER A 174 -16.64 -11.79 -12.66
C SER A 174 -16.97 -11.07 -13.97
N GLY A 175 -15.97 -10.48 -14.62
CA GLY A 175 -16.21 -9.55 -15.74
C GLY A 175 -15.08 -8.58 -16.00
N SER A 176 -13.85 -9.08 -16.13
CA SER A 176 -12.84 -8.40 -16.94
C SER A 176 -12.22 -9.44 -17.84
N ALA A 177 -13.05 -9.98 -18.73
CA ALA A 177 -12.54 -10.42 -20.01
C ALA A 177 -11.93 -9.17 -20.64
N ALA A 178 -10.61 -9.01 -20.50
CA ALA A 178 -9.87 -8.13 -21.37
C ALA A 178 -10.22 -8.57 -22.79
N SER A 179 -10.97 -7.74 -23.50
CA SER A 179 -11.38 -7.96 -24.88
C SER A 179 -10.14 -7.87 -25.77
N THR A 180 -9.33 -8.93 -25.77
CA THR A 180 -8.21 -9.14 -26.71
C THR A 180 -8.67 -9.83 -27.99
N ALA A 181 -9.96 -10.15 -28.12
CA ALA A 181 -10.52 -10.86 -29.28
C ALA A 181 -10.65 -10.00 -30.55
N THR A 182 -10.51 -8.67 -30.49
CA THR A 182 -10.78 -7.80 -31.65
C THR A 182 -9.57 -7.56 -32.57
N ALA A 183 -8.35 -7.97 -32.18
CA ALA A 183 -7.15 -7.75 -33.00
C ALA A 183 -6.89 -8.84 -34.06
N LEU A 184 -7.38 -10.07 -33.85
CA LEU A 184 -7.19 -11.17 -34.81
C LEU A 184 -8.20 -11.12 -35.97
N ALA A 185 -9.40 -10.60 -35.74
CA ALA A 185 -10.45 -10.53 -36.76
C ALA A 185 -10.16 -9.46 -37.83
N THR A 186 -9.51 -8.35 -37.49
CA THR A 186 -9.17 -7.28 -38.44
C THR A 186 -7.99 -7.65 -39.34
N LEU A 187 -7.04 -8.46 -38.88
CA LEU A 187 -5.93 -8.92 -39.73
C LEU A 187 -6.41 -9.91 -40.80
N ALA A 188 -7.35 -10.80 -40.47
CA ALA A 188 -7.92 -11.73 -41.46
C ALA A 188 -8.71 -11.00 -42.55
N ALA A 189 -9.45 -9.94 -42.21
CA ALA A 189 -10.24 -9.17 -43.16
C ALA A 189 -9.38 -8.40 -44.19
N THR A 190 -8.21 -7.89 -43.79
CA THR A 190 -7.31 -7.18 -44.72
C THR A 190 -6.58 -8.12 -45.67
N PHE A 191 -6.22 -9.34 -45.23
CA PHE A 191 -5.62 -10.35 -46.11
C PHE A 191 -6.61 -10.86 -47.17
N VAL A 192 -7.87 -11.09 -46.80
CA VAL A 192 -8.90 -11.53 -47.76
C VAL A 192 -9.19 -10.44 -48.80
N ALA A 193 -9.29 -9.16 -48.39
CA ALA A 193 -9.48 -8.06 -49.31
C ALA A 193 -8.32 -7.90 -50.30
N PHE A 194 -7.06 -8.07 -49.85
CA PHE A 194 -5.89 -7.99 -50.73
C PHE A 194 -5.78 -9.17 -51.70
N ALA A 195 -6.18 -10.37 -51.27
CA ALA A 195 -6.20 -11.56 -52.12
C ALA A 195 -7.25 -11.45 -53.24
N VAL A 196 -8.47 -10.99 -52.92
CA VAL A 196 -9.56 -10.80 -53.90
C VAL A 196 -9.23 -9.69 -54.90
N ALA A 197 -8.62 -8.58 -54.44
CA ALA A 197 -8.21 -7.50 -55.33
C ALA A 197 -7.15 -7.96 -56.37
N ARG A 198 -6.22 -8.85 -55.98
CA ARG A 198 -5.20 -9.40 -56.88
C ARG A 198 -5.74 -10.38 -57.92
N THR A 199 -6.84 -11.07 -57.63
CA THR A 199 -7.47 -12.00 -58.59
C THR A 199 -8.37 -11.31 -59.61
N LEU A 200 -8.87 -10.10 -59.31
CA LEU A 200 -9.73 -9.32 -60.22
C LEU A 200 -8.93 -8.40 -61.17
N SER A 201 -7.62 -8.25 -60.97
CA SER A 201 -6.75 -7.39 -61.77
C SER A 201 -5.87 -8.15 -62.78
N ARG A 202 -6.27 -9.36 -63.19
CA ARG A 202 -5.59 -10.18 -64.21
C ARG A 202 -6.54 -10.59 -65.31
#